data_AF-A0A967YY09-F1
#
_entry.id   AF-A0A967YY09-F1
#
_cell.length_a   1.000
_cell.length_b   1.000
_cell.length_c   1.000
_cell.angle_alpha   90.00
_cell.angle_beta   90.00
_cell.angle_gamma   90.00
#
_symmetry.space_group_name_H-M   'P 1'
#
loop_
_entity.id
_entity.type
_entity.pdbx_description
1 polymer ?
#
loop_
_entity_poly.entity_id
_entity_poly.type
_entity_poly.pdbx_seq_one_letter_code
_entity_poly.pdbx_strand_id
1 'polypeptide(L)' 'MADTVTLKTFSVVHTSVFAAAPEGGNPCPVVLDADALTNGQMQAIAA' A
#
# COMPACT_ATOMS: atom_id res chain seq x y z
N MET A 1 -26.96 -18.68 1.49
CA MET A 1 -26.60 -17.44 2.21
C MET A 1 -25.55 -16.76 1.34
N ALA A 2 -25.77 -15.52 0.88
CA ALA A 2 -24.82 -14.85 0.00
C ALA A 2 -23.76 -14.16 0.86
N ASP A 3 -22.50 -14.57 0.71
CA ASP A 3 -21.36 -13.90 1.33
C ASP A 3 -21.26 -12.47 0.78
N THR A 4 -21.41 -11.49 1.65
CA THR A 4 -21.28 -10.08 1.29
C THR A 4 -19.80 -9.70 1.34
N VAL A 5 -19.16 -9.55 0.18
CA VAL A 5 -17.79 -9.02 0.09
C VAL A 5 -17.85 -7.53 0.40
N THR A 6 -17.23 -7.10 1.51
CA THR A 6 -17.05 -5.68 1.80
C THR A 6 -15.78 -5.18 1.11
N LEU A 7 -15.93 -4.29 0.13
CA LEU A 7 -14.81 -3.58 -0.48
C LEU A 7 -14.33 -2.48 0.46
N LYS A 8 -13.04 -2.51 0.81
CA LYS A 8 -12.38 -1.49 1.62
C LYS A 8 -11.34 -0.75 0.77
N THR A 9 -11.42 0.57 0.76
CA THR A 9 -10.39 1.44 0.16
C THR A 9 -9.31 1.73 1.20
N PHE A 10 -8.04 1.74 0.78
CA PHE A 10 -6.91 2.07 1.62
C PHE A 10 -6.23 3.35 1.15
N SER A 11 -5.68 4.11 2.08
CA SER A 11 -4.85 5.28 1.76
C SER A 11 -3.43 4.85 1.46
N VAL A 12 -2.88 5.36 0.35
CA VAL A 12 -1.50 5.12 -0.07
C VAL A 12 -0.75 6.43 -0.09
N VAL A 13 0.36 6.50 0.64
CA VAL A 13 1.31 7.61 0.60
C VAL A 13 2.43 7.24 -0.37
N HIS A 14 2.55 8.00 -1.45
CA HIS A 14 3.66 7.88 -2.39
C HIS A 14 4.82 8.73 -1.87
N THR A 15 5.88 8.08 -1.40
CA THR A 15 7.08 8.75 -0.90
C THR A 15 8.35 8.22 -1.59
N SER A 16 9.43 8.99 -1.52
CA SER A 16 10.78 8.58 -1.90
C SER A 16 11.68 8.63 -0.67
N VAL A 17 12.39 7.54 -0.38
CA VAL A 17 13.31 7.45 0.77
C VAL A 17 14.76 7.62 0.31
N PHE A 18 15.64 8.04 1.21
CA PHE A 18 17.08 8.21 0.96
C PHE A 18 17.43 9.20 -0.17
N ALA A 19 16.58 10.20 -0.41
CA ALA A 19 16.89 11.25 -1.38
C ALA A 19 18.00 12.18 -0.84
N ALA A 20 19.08 12.34 -1.62
CA ALA A 20 20.14 13.33 -1.34
C ALA A 20 19.86 14.70 -2.00
N ALA A 21 18.92 14.75 -2.94
CA ALA A 21 18.47 15.94 -3.67
C ALA A 21 17.01 15.74 -4.13
N PRO A 22 16.29 16.82 -4.51
CA PRO A 22 14.97 16.71 -5.13
C PRO A 22 14.95 15.77 -6.33
N GLU A 23 13.83 15.09 -6.55
CA GLU A 23 13.63 14.05 -7.60
C GLU A 23 14.54 12.80 -7.50
N GLY A 24 15.37 12.68 -6.46
CA GLY A 24 16.20 11.51 -6.18
C GLY A 24 15.59 10.54 -5.16
N GLY A 25 16.40 9.54 -4.76
CA GLY A 25 16.04 8.55 -3.74
C GLY A 25 15.47 7.25 -4.31
N ASN A 26 14.77 6.51 -3.47
CA ASN A 26 14.15 5.23 -3.78
C ASN A 26 12.64 5.31 -3.50
N PRO A 27 11.77 5.21 -4.53
CA PRO A 27 10.33 5.17 -4.34
C PRO A 27 9.90 4.06 -3.39
N CYS A 28 9.05 4.41 -2.42
CA CYS A 28 8.57 3.48 -1.42
C CYS A 28 7.11 3.84 -1.05
N PRO A 29 6.12 3.34 -1.81
CA PRO A 29 4.72 3.52 -1.45
C PRO A 29 4.40 2.87 -0.09
N VAL A 30 3.61 3.56 0.73
CA VAL A 30 3.18 3.07 2.06
C VAL A 30 1.66 3.00 2.12
N VAL A 31 1.13 1.81 2.41
CA VAL A 31 -0.31 1.59 2.67
C VAL A 31 -0.58 1.75 4.16
N LEU A 32 -1.52 2.61 4.53
CA LEU A 32 -1.92 2.85 5.92
C LEU A 32 -3.12 1.97 6.33
N ASP A 33 -3.28 1.73 7.64
CA ASP A 33 -4.39 0.96 8.24
C ASP A 33 -4.59 -0.44 7.63
N ALA A 34 -3.47 -1.10 7.35
CA ALA A 34 -3.37 -2.36 6.61
C ALA A 34 -3.60 -3.62 7.46
N ASP A 35 -3.98 -3.50 8.75
CA ASP A 35 -4.10 -4.65 9.67
C ASP A 35 -5.09 -5.73 9.19
N ALA A 36 -6.08 -5.32 8.40
CA ALA A 36 -7.09 -6.22 7.85
C ALA A 36 -6.65 -6.92 6.54
N LEU A 37 -5.49 -6.58 5.99
CA LEU A 37 -4.99 -7.20 4.76
C LEU A 37 -4.30 -8.51 5.08
N THR A 38 -4.61 -9.54 4.30
CA THR A 38 -3.82 -10.77 4.27
C THR A 38 -2.52 -10.55 3.51
N ASN A 39 -1.53 -11.40 3.76
CA ASN A 39 -0.25 -11.37 3.03
C ASN A 39 -0.44 -11.46 1.51
N GLY A 40 -1.40 -12.28 1.03
CA GLY A 40 -1.69 -12.38 -0.40
C GLY A 40 -2.25 -11.09 -0.99
N GLN A 41 -3.09 -10.37 -0.23
CA GLN A 41 -3.58 -9.05 -0.66
C GLN A 41 -2.49 -8.00 -0.62
N MET A 42 -1.63 -7.99 0.42
CA MET A 42 -0.47 -7.09 0.47
C MET A 42 0.47 -7.32 -0.72
N GLN A 43 0.74 -8.59 -1.06
CA GLN A 43 1.53 -8.95 -2.22
C GLN A 43 0.89 -8.49 -3.53
N ALA A 44 -0.44 -8.66 -3.68
CA ALA A 44 -1.16 -8.22 -4.87
C ALA A 44 -1.15 -6.68 -5.03
N ILE A 45 -1.12 -5.92 -3.94
CA ILE A 45 -0.98 -4.45 -3.97
C ILE A 45 0.44 -4.03 -4.40
N ALA A 46 1.46 -4.79 -4.00
CA ALA A 46 2.86 -4.47 -4.26
C ALA A 46 3.37 -4.94 -5.64
N ALA A 47 2.61 -5.80 -6.34
CA ALA A 47 2.96 -6.38 -7.64
C ALA A 47 2.83 -5.36 -8.79
#